data_AF-A0A5C7V0Z2-F1
#
_entry.id   AF-A0A5C7V0Z2-F1
#
_cell.length_a   1.000
_cell.length_b   1.000
_cell.length_c   1.000
_cell.angle_alpha   90.00
_cell.angle_beta   90.00
_cell.angle_gamma   90.00
#
_symmetry.space_group_name_H-M   'P 1'
#
loop_
_entity.id
_entity.type
_entity.pdbx_description
1 polymer ?
#
loop_
_entity_poly.entity_id
_entity_poly.type
_entity_poly.pdbx_seq_one_letter_code
_entity_poly.pdbx_strand_id
1 'polypeptide(L)'
;MYPLIIVLSLVLSVNVLAQAPETKNPEIIRLEQTMARVAQESQATYQQFLMTQELRRNEMLESPENIPIDLTGKSIPIPNYEDLQRRRQEKKERMEKYKTDLDHLYTRYQELESERQAIYEKIKSMEGKIPAEE
;
A
#
# COMPACT_ATOMS: atom_id res chain seq x y z
N MET A 1 -20.85 1.71 25.21
CA MET A 1 -21.29 0.50 24.48
C MET A 1 -22.06 0.99 23.26
N TYR A 2 -21.33 1.29 22.18
CA TYR A 2 -21.86 1.95 20.98
C TYR A 2 -21.97 0.93 19.83
N PRO A 3 -23.14 0.33 19.59
CA PRO A 3 -23.38 -0.38 18.34
C PRO A 3 -24.53 0.26 17.53
N LEU A 4 -24.80 1.56 17.72
CA LEU A 4 -25.90 2.24 17.03
C LEU A 4 -25.45 3.40 16.12
N ILE A 5 -24.16 3.77 16.16
CA ILE A 5 -23.61 4.89 15.37
C ILE A 5 -23.09 4.43 13.99
N ILE A 6 -22.86 3.13 13.78
CA ILE A 6 -22.24 2.63 12.53
C ILE A 6 -23.25 2.41 11.39
N VAL A 7 -24.56 2.36 11.66
CA VAL A 7 -25.57 2.16 10.60
C VAL A 7 -26.06 3.49 9.98
N LEU A 8 -25.73 4.64 10.58
CA LEU A 8 -26.22 5.97 10.15
C LEU A 8 -25.32 6.68 9.12
N SER A 9 -24.38 5.97 8.47
CA SER A 9 -23.48 6.56 7.45
C SER A 9 -23.71 6.02 6.02
N LEU A 10 -24.86 5.41 5.73
CA LEU A 10 -25.16 4.80 4.42
C LEU A 10 -26.38 5.39 3.69
N VAL A 11 -26.82 6.63 3.99
CA VAL A 11 -28.04 7.20 3.35
C VAL A 11 -27.85 8.61 2.77
N LEU A 12 -26.63 9.13 2.65
CA LEU A 12 -26.41 10.45 2.06
C LEU A 12 -25.32 10.41 0.99
N SER A 13 -25.72 10.13 -0.25
CA SER A 13 -25.07 10.45 -1.54
C SER A 13 -25.73 9.56 -2.61
N VAL A 14 -26.39 9.98 -3.69
CA VAL A 14 -26.50 11.25 -4.41
C VAL A 14 -27.81 11.17 -5.21
N ASN A 15 -28.65 12.21 -5.19
CA ASN A 15 -29.66 12.39 -6.23
C ASN A 15 -28.91 12.73 -7.52
N VAL A 16 -28.72 11.76 -8.42
CA VAL A 16 -28.24 12.06 -9.78
C VAL A 16 -29.42 12.65 -10.54
N LEU A 17 -29.49 13.98 -10.51
CA LEU A 17 -30.25 14.76 -11.47
C LEU A 17 -29.61 14.49 -12.84
N ALA A 18 -30.37 13.85 -13.74
CA ALA A 18 -29.97 13.58 -15.10
C ALA A 18 -29.77 14.91 -15.86
N GLN A 19 -28.55 15.43 -15.84
CA GLN A 19 -28.07 16.36 -16.84
C GLN A 19 -27.82 15.56 -18.12
N ALA A 20 -28.24 16.11 -19.26
CA ALA A 20 -27.97 15.55 -20.59
C ALA A 20 -26.49 15.16 -20.71
N PRO A 21 -26.15 14.07 -21.42
CA PRO A 21 -24.75 13.70 -21.57
C PRO A 21 -24.04 14.81 -22.36
N GLU A 22 -23.36 15.72 -21.66
CA GLU A 22 -22.18 16.36 -22.22
C GLU A 22 -21.32 15.21 -22.75
N THR A 23 -21.11 15.19 -24.06
CA THR A 23 -20.21 14.24 -24.70
C THR A 23 -18.80 14.60 -24.26
N LYS A 24 -18.44 14.17 -23.04
CA LYS A 24 -17.09 14.30 -22.49
C LYS A 24 -16.10 13.80 -23.54
N ASN A 25 -15.06 14.60 -23.77
CA ASN A 25 -14.02 14.25 -24.73
C ASN A 25 -13.51 12.81 -24.42
N PRO A 26 -13.51 11.89 -25.39
CA PRO A 26 -13.11 10.50 -25.15
C PRO A 26 -11.66 10.38 -24.63
N GLU A 27 -10.80 11.37 -24.89
CA GLU A 27 -9.45 11.43 -24.32
C GLU A 27 -9.48 11.73 -22.82
N ILE A 28 -10.38 12.60 -22.34
CA ILE A 28 -10.57 12.88 -20.91
C ILE A 28 -11.03 11.61 -20.19
N ILE A 29 -12.01 10.89 -20.74
CA ILE A 29 -12.52 9.64 -20.16
C ILE A 29 -11.38 8.61 -20.03
N ARG A 30 -10.53 8.46 -21.04
CA ARG A 30 -9.38 7.55 -20.99
C ARG A 30 -8.37 7.96 -19.93
N LEU A 31 -8.11 9.25 -19.76
CA LEU A 31 -7.20 9.75 -18.73
C LEU A 31 -7.77 9.58 -17.33
N GLU A 32 -9.06 9.78 -17.12
CA GLU A 32 -9.75 9.47 -15.86
C GLU A 32 -9.60 7.99 -15.50
N GLN A 33 -9.77 7.08 -16.48
CA GLN A 33 -9.57 5.65 -16.29
C GLN A 33 -8.11 5.30 -15.93
N THR A 34 -7.13 5.90 -16.62
CA THR A 34 -5.72 5.71 -16.28
C THR A 34 -5.41 6.24 -14.88
N MET A 35 -5.93 7.42 -14.53
CA MET A 35 -5.76 8.00 -13.19
C MET A 35 -6.34 7.10 -12.10
N ALA A 36 -7.51 6.49 -12.32
CA ALA A 36 -8.13 5.54 -11.40
C ALA A 36 -7.25 4.29 -11.21
N ARG A 37 -6.66 3.77 -12.30
CA ARG A 37 -5.71 2.65 -12.22
C ARG A 37 -4.46 3.02 -11.43
N VAL A 38 -3.86 4.18 -11.71
CA VAL A 38 -2.68 4.67 -10.97
C VAL A 38 -2.99 4.85 -9.49
N ALA A 39 -4.18 5.37 -9.15
CA ALA A 39 -4.61 5.50 -7.76
C ALA A 39 -4.77 4.13 -7.06
N GLN A 40 -5.33 3.14 -7.75
CA GLN A 40 -5.43 1.78 -7.24
C GLN A 40 -4.04 1.16 -7.00
N GLU A 41 -3.10 1.35 -7.93
CA GLU A 41 -1.73 0.87 -7.78
C GLU A 41 -1.02 1.59 -6.62
N SER A 42 -1.15 2.91 -6.52
CA SER A 42 -0.59 3.72 -5.42
C SER A 42 -1.07 3.19 -4.06
N GLN A 43 -2.37 2.92 -3.93
CA GLN A 43 -2.94 2.32 -2.72
C GLN A 43 -2.35 0.94 -2.43
N ALA A 44 -2.24 0.07 -3.44
CA ALA A 44 -1.69 -1.28 -3.29
C ALA A 44 -0.22 -1.25 -2.87
N THR A 45 0.61 -0.41 -3.51
CA THR A 45 2.02 -0.19 -3.16
C THR A 45 2.17 0.31 -1.73
N TYR A 46 1.32 1.26 -1.31
CA TYR A 46 1.32 1.74 0.07
C TYR A 46 0.96 0.65 1.08
N GLN A 47 -0.04 -0.19 0.78
CA GLN A 47 -0.38 -1.33 1.65
C GLN A 47 0.77 -2.33 1.75
N GLN A 48 1.44 -2.64 0.63
CA GLN A 48 2.63 -3.50 0.64
C GLN A 48 3.75 -2.90 1.50
N PHE A 49 3.96 -1.59 1.44
CA PHE A 49 4.94 -0.91 2.27
C PHE A 49 4.65 -1.11 3.77
N LEU A 50 3.40 -0.93 4.20
CA LEU A 50 3.00 -1.15 5.59
C LEU A 50 3.20 -2.61 6.02
N MET A 51 2.87 -3.57 5.15
CA MET A 51 3.09 -4.99 5.43
C MET A 51 4.58 -5.34 5.56
N THR A 52 5.42 -4.85 4.65
CA THR A 52 6.88 -5.06 4.74
C THR A 52 7.48 -4.38 5.98
N GLN A 53 6.98 -3.21 6.35
CA GLN A 53 7.41 -2.52 7.57
C GLN A 53 7.10 -3.35 8.81
N GLU A 54 5.91 -3.94 8.87
CA GLU A 54 5.49 -4.79 9.98
C GLU A 54 6.31 -6.09 10.05
N LEU A 55 6.63 -6.71 8.91
CA LEU A 55 7.53 -7.87 8.85
C LEU A 55 8.91 -7.53 9.42
N ARG A 56 9.47 -6.39 9.02
CA ARG A 56 10.75 -5.90 9.57
C ARG A 56 10.67 -5.65 11.07
N ARG A 57 9.57 -5.05 11.55
CA ARG A 57 9.35 -4.79 12.98
C ARG A 57 9.31 -6.10 13.78
N ASN A 58 8.61 -7.11 13.26
CA ASN A 58 8.52 -8.43 13.91
C ASN A 58 9.88 -9.13 13.93
N GLU A 59 10.62 -9.10 12.84
CA GLU A 59 11.98 -9.64 12.77
C GLU A 59 12.91 -8.94 13.79
N MET A 60 12.79 -7.63 14.00
CA MET A 60 13.57 -6.92 15.03
C MET A 60 13.28 -7.42 16.45
N LEU A 61 12.02 -7.72 16.75
CA LEU A 61 11.59 -8.20 18.08
C LEU A 61 11.96 -9.67 18.32
N GLU A 62 12.08 -10.48 17.27
CA GLU A 62 12.40 -11.90 17.38
C GLU A 62 13.86 -12.12 17.80
N SER A 63 14.11 -12.73 18.97
CA SER A 63 15.47 -13.10 19.35
C SER A 63 15.93 -14.34 18.58
N PRO A 64 17.13 -14.35 17.95
CA PRO A 64 17.70 -15.55 17.33
C PRO A 64 17.93 -16.71 18.31
N GLU A 65 17.94 -16.40 19.61
CA GLU A 65 18.18 -17.33 20.71
C GLU A 65 16.88 -17.83 21.34
N ASN A 66 15.71 -17.54 20.76
CA ASN A 66 14.44 -17.99 21.32
C ASN A 66 14.31 -19.51 21.17
N ILE A 67 14.68 -20.26 22.21
CA ILE A 67 14.58 -21.71 22.27
C ILE A 67 13.15 -22.06 22.72
N PRO A 68 12.39 -22.85 21.95
CA PRO A 68 11.05 -23.28 22.37
C PRO A 68 11.14 -24.05 23.68
N ILE A 69 10.35 -23.63 24.66
CA ILE A 69 10.28 -24.26 25.98
C ILE A 69 9.54 -25.59 25.84
N ASP A 70 10.22 -26.70 26.10
CA ASP A 70 9.60 -28.02 26.20
C ASP A 70 9.06 -28.25 27.63
N LEU A 71 7.74 -28.32 27.77
CA LEU A 71 7.05 -28.54 29.04
C LEU A 71 6.96 -30.04 29.42
N THR A 72 7.49 -30.95 28.61
CA THR A 72 7.43 -32.40 28.88
C THR A 72 8.49 -32.90 29.87
N GLY A 73 9.32 -32.01 30.43
CA GLY A 73 10.35 -32.35 31.42
C GLY A 73 11.58 -33.06 30.85
N LYS A 74 11.68 -33.17 29.52
CA LYS A 74 12.88 -33.65 28.82
C LYS A 74 13.88 -32.52 28.64
N SER A 75 15.17 -32.83 28.75
CA SER A 75 16.25 -31.90 28.42
C SER A 75 16.09 -31.41 26.99
N ILE A 76 15.85 -30.10 26.81
CA ILE A 76 15.88 -29.47 25.50
C ILE A 76 17.34 -29.54 25.02
N PRO A 77 17.62 -30.09 23.82
CA PRO A 77 18.97 -30.08 23.29
C PRO A 77 19.43 -28.62 23.14
N ILE A 78 20.58 -28.30 23.73
CA ILE A 78 21.21 -26.98 23.57
C ILE A 78 21.45 -26.77 22.08
N PRO A 79 20.98 -25.65 21.48
CA PRO A 79 21.21 -25.38 20.07
C PRO A 79 22.70 -25.41 19.74
N ASN A 80 23.07 -26.08 18.64
CA ASN A 80 24.44 -26.04 18.13
C ASN A 80 24.84 -24.58 17.86
N TYR A 81 26.04 -24.20 18.26
CA TYR A 81 26.60 -22.87 18.01
C TYR A 81 26.56 -22.49 16.53
N GLU A 82 26.88 -23.42 15.63
CA GLU A 82 26.82 -23.19 14.18
C GLU A 82 25.40 -22.86 13.70
N ASP A 83 24.39 -23.54 14.26
CA ASP A 83 22.99 -23.27 13.94
C ASP A 83 22.53 -21.90 14.43
N LEU A 84 23.03 -21.44 15.58
CA LEU A 84 22.75 -20.10 16.08
C LEU A 84 23.42 -19.03 15.22
N GLN A 85 24.66 -19.24 14.79
CA GLN A 85 25.36 -18.31 13.89
C GLN A 85 24.64 -18.22 12.54
N ARG A 86 24.24 -19.35 11.97
CA ARG A 86 23.43 -19.40 10.75
C ARG A 86 22.12 -18.63 10.90
N ARG A 87 21.36 -18.86 11.97
CA ARG A 87 20.11 -18.11 12.23
C ARG A 87 20.31 -16.61 12.35
N ARG A 88 21.39 -16.17 13.02
CA ARG A 88 21.76 -14.74 13.09
C ARG A 88 22.05 -14.16 11.72
N GLN A 89 22.76 -14.91 10.88
CA GLN A 89 23.11 -14.47 9.53
C GLN A 89 21.87 -14.38 8.63
N GLU A 90 21.02 -15.41 8.62
CA GLU A 90 19.76 -15.40 7.89
C GLU A 90 18.84 -14.24 8.32
N LYS A 91 18.78 -13.95 9.63
CA LYS A 91 18.06 -12.78 10.15
C LYS A 91 18.60 -11.47 9.57
N LYS A 92 19.93 -11.29 9.54
CA LYS A 92 20.55 -10.10 8.95
C LYS A 92 20.20 -9.96 7.48
N GLU A 93 20.24 -11.06 6.73
CA GLU A 93 19.89 -11.07 5.31
C GLU A 93 18.42 -10.69 5.08
N ARG A 94 17.49 -11.25 5.87
CA ARG A 94 16.07 -10.86 5.81
C ARG A 94 15.87 -9.38 6.13
N MET A 95 16.56 -8.86 7.14
CA MET A 95 16.49 -7.44 7.53
C MET A 95 16.98 -6.50 6.42
N GLU A 96 18.10 -6.81 5.76
CA GLU A 96 18.59 -6.03 4.62
C GLU A 96 17.66 -6.13 3.40
N LYS A 97 17.08 -7.30 3.17
CA LYS A 97 16.06 -7.48 2.14
C LYS A 97 14.85 -6.58 2.40
N TYR A 98 14.27 -6.61 3.60
CA TYR A 98 13.11 -5.77 3.93
C TYR A 98 13.42 -4.28 3.80
N LYS A 99 14.64 -3.85 4.15
CA LYS A 99 15.08 -2.46 3.94
C LYS A 99 15.05 -2.09 2.45
N THR A 100 15.67 -2.92 1.62
CA THR A 100 15.71 -2.72 0.16
C THR A 100 14.29 -2.70 -0.43
N ASP A 101 13.43 -3.64 -0.02
CA ASP A 101 12.03 -3.71 -0.45
C ASP A 101 11.26 -2.44 -0.05
N LEU A 102 11.47 -1.91 1.16
CA LEU A 102 10.84 -0.66 1.61
C LEU A 102 11.28 0.55 0.77
N ASP A 103 12.57 0.66 0.46
CA ASP A 103 13.09 1.77 -0.37
C ASP A 103 12.49 1.72 -1.79
N HIS A 104 12.39 0.52 -2.38
CA HIS A 104 11.73 0.33 -3.68
C HIS A 104 10.24 0.68 -3.64
N LEU A 105 9.50 0.19 -2.65
CA LEU A 105 8.07 0.46 -2.51
C LEU A 105 7.80 1.96 -2.31
N TYR A 106 8.63 2.64 -1.52
CA TYR A 106 8.54 4.08 -1.34
C TYR A 106 8.80 4.85 -2.65
N THR A 107 9.86 4.48 -3.36
CA THR A 107 10.19 5.10 -4.66
C THR A 107 9.05 4.91 -5.65
N ARG A 108 8.52 3.68 -5.78
CA ARG A 108 7.40 3.37 -6.68
C ARG A 108 6.15 4.17 -6.32
N TYR A 109 5.85 4.31 -5.04
CA TYR A 109 4.74 5.12 -4.58
C TYR A 109 4.89 6.59 -5.00
N GLN A 110 6.08 7.17 -4.86
CA GLN A 110 6.34 8.55 -5.30
C GLN A 110 6.21 8.73 -6.82
N GLU A 111 6.67 7.76 -7.61
CA GLU A 111 6.47 7.75 -9.06
C GLU A 111 4.99 7.75 -9.43
N LEU A 112 4.19 6.90 -8.78
CA LEU A 112 2.75 6.80 -9.03
C LEU A 112 2.01 8.09 -8.67
N GLU A 113 2.35 8.73 -7.55
CA GLU A 113 1.76 10.03 -7.21
C GLU A 113 2.15 11.14 -8.20
N SER A 114 3.38 11.11 -8.70
CA SER A 114 3.85 12.03 -9.73
C SER A 114 3.12 11.83 -11.05
N GLU A 115 2.93 10.57 -11.46
CA GLU A 115 2.15 10.20 -12.65
C GLU A 115 0.69 10.64 -12.51
N ARG A 116 0.07 10.39 -11.36
CA ARG A 116 -1.30 10.81 -11.06
C ARG A 116 -1.48 12.32 -11.19
N GLN A 117 -0.52 13.09 -10.64
CA GLN A 117 -0.54 14.54 -10.72
C GLN A 117 -0.41 15.03 -12.17
N ALA A 118 0.49 14.44 -12.96
CA ALA A 118 0.64 14.78 -14.38
C ALA A 118 -0.64 14.50 -15.19
N ILE A 119 -1.32 13.38 -14.92
CA ILE A 119 -2.60 13.05 -15.56
C ILE A 119 -3.68 14.08 -15.18
N TYR A 120 -3.77 14.43 -13.90
CA TYR A 120 -4.71 15.44 -13.42
C TYR A 120 -4.49 16.80 -14.09
N GLU A 121 -3.24 17.25 -14.18
CA GLU A 121 -2.89 18.50 -14.85
C GLU A 121 -3.24 18.46 -16.35
N LYS A 122 -3.03 17.31 -17.01
CA LYS A 122 -3.43 17.12 -18.41
C LYS A 122 -4.94 17.26 -18.58
N ILE A 123 -5.74 16.59 -17.74
CA ILE A 123 -7.22 16.69 -17.76
C ILE A 123 -7.64 18.15 -17.60
N LYS A 124 -7.16 18.82 -16.55
CA LYS A 124 -7.47 20.23 -16.27
C LYS A 124 -7.13 21.15 -17.45
N SER A 125 -6.00 20.91 -18.11
CA SER A 125 -5.57 21.71 -19.26
C SER A 125 -6.46 21.53 -20.50
N MET A 126 -7.12 20.38 -20.66
CA MET A 126 -8.03 20.13 -21.77
C MET A 126 -9.43 20.66 -21.47
N GLU A 127 -9.91 20.52 -20.23
CA GLU A 127 -11.19 21.10 -19.80
C GLU A 127 -11.16 22.63 -19.91
N GLY A 128 -10.06 23.29 -19.54
CA GLY A 128 -9.91 24.74 -19.68
C GLY A 128 -9.69 25.26 -21.11
N LYS A 129 -9.48 24.37 -22.09
CA LYS A 129 -9.28 24.72 -23.51
C LYS A 129 -10.54 24.58 -24.37
N ILE A 130 -11.67 24.14 -23.80
CA ILE A 130 -12.96 24.12 -24.49
C ILE A 130 -13.44 25.59 -24.51
N PRO A 131 -13.41 26.29 -25.67
CA PRO A 131 -13.97 27.64 -25.71
C PRO A 131 -15.47 27.53 -25.43
N ALA A 132 -15.96 28.38 -24.52
CA ALA A 132 -17.38 28.66 -24.44
C ALA A 132 -17.81 29.17 -25.82
N GLU A 133 -18.59 28.38 -26.55
CA GLU A 133 -19.19 28.81 -27.81
C GLU A 133 -20.12 30.00 -27.49
N GLU A 134 -19.74 31.20 -27.97
CA GLU A 134 -20.61 32.38 -28.10
C GLU A 134 -21.63 32.19 -29.23
#